data_AF-A0A7G8DPZ9-F1
#
_entry.id   AF-A0A7G8DPZ9-F1
#
_cell.length_a   1.000
_cell.length_b   1.000
_cell.length_c   1.000
_cell.angle_alpha   90.00
_cell.angle_beta   90.00
_cell.angle_gamma   90.00
#
_symmetry.space_group_name_H-M   'P 1'
#
loop_
_entity.id
_entity.type
_entity.pdbx_description
1 polymer ?
#
loop_
_entity_poly.entity_id
_entity_poly.type
_entity_poly.pdbx_seq_one_letter_code
_entity_poly.pdbx_strand_id
1 'polypeptide(L)' 'MRRLIASLLSLAAFVFVLASGVKADYTIHVGSRTPPAEAHCHRVGTRSTDEGRVLSIYACRQ' A
#
# COMPACT_ATOMS: atom_id res chain seq x y z
N MET A 1 -19.48 -0.44 34.52
CA MET A 1 -18.35 0.41 34.10
C MET A 1 -17.40 -0.27 33.12
N ARG A 2 -16.86 -1.47 33.40
CA ARG A 2 -15.90 -2.17 32.51
C ARG A 2 -16.38 -2.36 31.06
N ARG A 3 -17.67 -2.69 30.85
CA ARG A 3 -18.24 -2.86 29.49
C ARG A 3 -18.34 -1.55 28.71
N LEU A 4 -18.65 -0.44 29.38
CA LEU A 4 -18.72 0.90 28.78
C LEU A 4 -17.34 1.39 28.35
N ILE A 5 -16.34 1.16 29.20
CA ILE A 5 -14.95 1.53 28.90
C ILE A 5 -14.45 0.73 27.69
N ALA A 6 -14.74 -0.58 27.64
CA ALA A 6 -14.38 -1.42 26.52
C ALA A 6 -15.04 -0.97 25.20
N SER A 7 -16.33 -0.62 25.22
CA SER A 7 -17.00 -0.13 24.01
C SER A 7 -16.43 1.20 23.52
N LEU A 8 -16.10 2.11 24.43
CA LEU A 8 -15.47 3.40 24.10
C LEU A 8 -14.08 3.21 23.48
N LEU A 9 -13.27 2.31 24.05
CA LEU A 9 -11.94 2.00 23.51
C LEU A 9 -12.02 1.35 22.13
N SER A 10 -12.94 0.40 21.92
CA SER A 10 -13.14 -0.23 20.61
C SER A 10 -13.59 0.79 19.55
N LEU A 11 -14.50 1.71 19.92
CA LEU A 11 -14.96 2.76 19.02
C LEU A 11 -13.81 3.73 18.68
N ALA A 12 -13.02 4.13 19.67
CA ALA A 12 -11.87 5.00 19.47
C ALA A 12 -10.82 4.35 18.54
N ALA A 13 -10.52 3.07 18.74
CA ALA A 13 -9.62 2.31 17.88
C ALA A 13 -10.14 2.24 16.44
N PHE A 14 -11.44 1.99 16.26
CA PHE A 14 -12.08 1.93 14.94
C PHE A 14 -11.98 3.26 14.19
N VAL A 15 -12.28 4.38 14.86
CA VAL A 15 -12.14 5.72 14.29
C VAL A 15 -10.69 6.03 13.94
N PHE A 16 -9.74 5.65 14.80
CA PHE A 16 -8.32 5.87 14.54
C PHE A 16 -7.83 5.11 13.31
N VAL A 17 -8.23 3.84 13.15
CA VAL A 17 -7.90 3.03 11.97
C VAL A 17 -8.50 3.64 10.69
N LEU A 18 -9.75 4.11 10.75
CA LEU A 18 -10.38 4.78 9.61
C LEU A 18 -9.67 6.08 9.22
N ALA A 19 -9.25 6.88 10.21
CA ALA A 19 -8.59 8.15 9.97
C ALA A 19 -7.13 8.01 9.51
N SER A 20 -6.45 6.94 9.92
CA SER A 20 -5.05 6.65 9.56
C SER A 20 -4.89 5.72 8.35
N GLY A 21 -6.00 5.19 7.81
CA GLY A 21 -5.99 4.38 6.61
C GLY A 21 -5.44 5.16 5.44
N VAL A 22 -4.26 4.76 4.96
CA VAL A 22 -3.63 5.37 3.79
C VAL A 22 -4.51 5.08 2.57
N LYS A 23 -5.04 6.13 1.94
CA LYS A 23 -5.80 6.01 0.70
C LYS A 23 -4.80 5.68 -0.42
N ALA A 24 -4.66 4.40 -0.73
CA ALA A 24 -3.98 3.99 -1.95
C ALA A 24 -4.95 4.27 -3.10
N ASP A 25 -4.71 5.36 -3.86
CA ASP A 25 -5.56 5.76 -4.99
C ASP A 25 -5.52 4.76 -6.16
N TYR A 26 -4.73 3.69 -6.07
CA TYR A 26 -4.65 2.64 -7.07
C TYR A 26 -4.55 1.26 -6.42
N THR A 27 -5.15 0.26 -7.07
CA THR A 27 -4.99 -1.15 -6.72
C THR A 27 -3.95 -1.77 -7.65
N ILE A 28 -2.80 -2.18 -7.10
CA ILE A 28 -1.85 -3.00 -7.88
C ILE A 28 -2.34 -4.44 -7.83
N HIS A 29 -2.74 -4.99 -8.97
CA HIS A 29 -3.01 -6.41 -9.07
C HIS A 29 -1.75 -7.22 -8.76
N VAL A 30 -1.85 -8.19 -7.84
CA VAL A 30 -0.76 -9.13 -7.51
C VAL A 30 -0.33 -9.83 -8.80
N GLY A 31 0.91 -9.60 -9.23
CA GLY A 31 1.45 -10.10 -10.50
C GLY A 31 1.66 -9.03 -11.59
N SER A 32 1.17 -7.80 -11.40
CA SER A 32 1.49 -6.70 -12.31
C SER A 32 2.97 -6.32 -12.19
N ARG A 33 3.69 -6.38 -13.32
CA ARG A 33 5.12 -6.02 -13.39
C ARG A 33 5.35 -4.56 -13.78
N THR A 34 4.29 -3.86 -14.16
CA THR A 34 4.35 -2.47 -14.59
C THR A 34 3.33 -1.67 -13.77
N PRO A 35 3.73 -0.60 -13.07
CA PRO A 35 2.80 0.25 -12.36
C PRO A 35 1.82 0.94 -13.34
N PRO A 36 0.59 1.27 -12.90
CA PRO A 36 -0.38 1.97 -13.73
C PRO A 36 0.15 3.35 -14.14
N ALA A 37 -0.25 3.84 -15.32
CA ALA A 37 0.20 5.12 -15.84
C ALA A 37 -0.13 6.30 -14.89
N GLU A 38 -1.25 6.19 -14.17
CA GLU A 38 -1.75 7.15 -13.19
C GLU A 38 -0.84 7.30 -11.96
N ALA A 39 0.04 6.34 -11.69
CA ALA A 39 0.96 6.39 -10.56
C ALA A 39 2.22 7.25 -10.82
N HIS A 40 2.32 7.87 -12.01
CA HIS A 40 3.42 8.77 -12.40
C HIS A 40 4.82 8.18 -12.12
N CYS A 41 4.95 6.86 -12.29
CA CYS A 41 6.19 6.14 -12.03
C CYS A 41 7.07 6.09 -13.27
N HIS A 42 8.38 6.30 -13.09
CA HIS A 42 9.37 6.10 -14.14
C HIS A 42 10.31 4.96 -13.75
N ARG A 43 10.81 4.23 -14.75
CA ARG A 43 11.73 3.12 -14.52
C ARG A 43 13.08 3.68 -14.10
N VAL A 44 13.58 3.25 -12.95
CA VAL A 44 14.87 3.67 -12.38
C VAL A 44 15.95 2.61 -12.49
N GLY A 45 15.59 1.38 -12.86
CA GLY A 45 16.56 0.32 -13.06
C GLY A 45 15.96 -1.03 -13.35
N THR A 46 16.79 -2.05 -13.20
CA THR A 46 16.43 -3.46 -13.32
C THR A 46 17.19 -4.28 -12.29
N ARG A 47 16.57 -5.35 -11.78
CA ARG A 47 17.20 -6.31 -10.87
C ARG A 47 16.98 -7.73 -11.36
N SER A 48 18.03 -8.55 -11.35
CA SER A 48 17.90 -9.99 -11.60
C SER A 48 17.46 -10.70 -10.32
N THR A 49 16.51 -11.61 -10.44
CA THR A 49 16.18 -12.57 -9.38
C THR A 49 17.18 -13.73 -9.39
N ASP A 50 17.17 -14.51 -8.31
CA ASP A 50 17.98 -15.74 -8.18
C ASP A 50 17.58 -16.80 -9.22
N GLU A 51 16.35 -16.71 -9.74
CA GLU A 51 15.82 -17.52 -10.85
C GLU A 51 16.27 -17.02 -12.24
N GLY A 52 17.11 -15.99 -12.30
CA GLY A 52 17.58 -15.37 -13.55
C GLY A 52 16.57 -14.47 -14.26
N ARG A 53 15.44 -14.11 -13.62
CA ARG A 53 14.44 -13.22 -14.21
C ARG A 53 14.81 -11.77 -13.99
N VAL A 54 14.76 -10.96 -15.05
CA VAL A 54 14.98 -9.51 -14.95
C VAL A 54 13.67 -8.80 -14.61
N LEU A 55 13.64 -8.09 -13.49
CA LEU A 55 12.54 -7.26 -13.03
C LEU A 55 12.86 -5.78 -13.20
N SER A 56 11.92 -5.00 -13.71
CA SER A 56 12.03 -3.54 -13.79
C SER A 56 11.73 -2.91 -12.43
N ILE A 57 12.58 -1.96 -12.00
CA ILE A 57 12.35 -1.16 -10.79
C ILE A 57 11.79 0.19 -11.22
N TYR A 58 10.71 0.62 -10.58
CA TYR A 58 10.06 1.90 -10.83
C TYR A 58 10.12 2.78 -9.59
N ALA A 59 10.35 4.08 -9.76
CA ALA A 59 10.18 5.10 -8.73
C ALA A 59 8.97 5.96 -9.09
N CYS A 60 8.06 6.10 -8.13
CA CYS A 60 6.85 6.92 -8.25
C CYS A 60 7.06 8.20 -7.46
N ARG A 61 6.74 9.35 -8.05
CA ARG A 61 6.64 10.61 -7.29
C ARG A 61 5.19 10.77 -6.88
N GLN A 62 4.94 10.83 -5.57
CA GLN A 62 3.67 11.31 -5.02
C GLN A 62 3.64 12.84 -5.07
#